data_AF-A0A7R9ZE33-F1
#
_entry.id   AF-A0A7R9ZE33-F1
#
_cell.length_a   1.000
_cell.length_b   1.000
_cell.length_c   1.000
_cell.angle_alpha   90.00
_cell.angle_beta   90.00
_cell.angle_gamma   90.00
#
_symmetry.space_group_name_H-M   'P 1'
#
loop_
_entity.id
_entity.type
_entity.pdbx_description
1 polymer ?
#
loop_
_entity_poly.entity_id
_entity_poly.type
_entity_poly.pdbx_seq_one_letter_code
_entity_poly.pdbx_strand_id
1 'polypeptide(L)'
;RSGAMSSSAGILSSVARVLDRATWIDLACDTLDVSDAPRAVEPHAVVDVKQRRGDLLRDGCALMSRKELLGDDDGDLELDALLQTMYAIRDAGLDPTWVYMYDATWRVVERFRASLEDECFGGAMTLNFDVLAWFVDPANDDKTTAFTPHRDRQPDNAPGSFHADGMAKYCTIWLPLTNATPRNSCLFCVPKGIDPGYTAGDSDDLDGPSPLEIALKDKAAYQSLR
;
A
#
# COMPACT_ATOMS: atom_id res chain seq x y z
N ARG A 1 -0.59 31.40 -15.58
CA ARG A 1 0.06 30.38 -14.72
C ARG A 1 0.58 31.09 -13.48
N SER A 2 -0.30 31.30 -12.49
CA SER A 2 0.06 31.86 -11.18
C SER A 2 0.40 30.69 -10.25
N GLY A 3 1.69 30.50 -9.98
CA GLY A 3 2.13 29.59 -8.92
C GLY A 3 1.73 30.16 -7.57
N ALA A 4 0.90 29.43 -6.82
CA ALA A 4 0.62 29.77 -5.43
C ALA A 4 1.91 29.53 -4.62
N MET A 5 2.61 30.61 -4.26
CA MET A 5 3.60 30.54 -3.20
C MET A 5 2.85 30.28 -1.89
N SER A 6 2.92 29.05 -1.39
CA SER A 6 2.60 28.78 0.01
C SER A 6 3.52 29.65 0.87
N SER A 7 2.94 30.51 1.71
CA SER A 7 3.73 31.41 2.55
C SER A 7 4.49 30.61 3.61
N SER A 8 5.72 31.03 3.94
CA SER A 8 6.55 30.38 4.95
C SER A 8 5.86 30.28 6.32
N ALA A 9 4.95 31.22 6.63
CA ALA A 9 4.10 31.19 7.82
C ALA A 9 3.07 30.04 7.79
N GLY A 10 2.47 29.76 6.62
CA GLY A 10 1.57 28.62 6.43
C GLY A 10 2.29 27.29 6.65
N ILE A 11 3.50 27.13 6.09
CA ILE A 11 4.32 25.92 6.25
C ILE A 11 4.74 25.70 7.71
N LEU A 12 5.17 26.76 8.41
CA LEU A 12 5.53 26.64 9.83
C LEU A 12 4.32 26.30 10.71
N SER A 13 3.13 26.82 10.39
CA SER A 13 1.89 26.48 11.10
C SER A 13 1.46 25.02 10.86
N SER A 14 1.64 24.48 9.65
CA SER A 14 1.34 23.08 9.35
C SER A 14 2.35 22.14 10.03
N VAL A 15 3.62 22.51 10.08
CA VAL A 15 4.66 21.73 10.77
C VAL A 15 4.39 21.71 12.28
N ALA A 16 4.12 22.85 12.91
CA ALA A 16 3.81 22.91 14.33
C ALA A 16 2.61 22.02 14.70
N ARG A 17 1.58 22.01 13.84
CA ARG A 17 0.39 21.17 14.03
C ARG A 17 0.70 19.67 13.94
N VAL A 18 1.51 19.25 12.96
CA VAL A 18 1.91 17.83 12.80
C VAL A 18 2.81 17.34 13.93
N LEU A 19 3.61 18.24 14.53
CA LEU A 19 4.48 17.90 15.66
C LEU A 19 3.76 17.90 17.00
N ASP A 20 2.54 18.44 17.08
CA ASP A 20 1.77 18.46 18.31
C ASP A 20 0.99 17.15 18.49
N ARG A 21 1.30 16.42 19.56
CA ARG A 21 0.61 15.17 19.92
C ARG A 21 -0.89 15.38 20.11
N ALA A 22 -1.32 16.54 20.62
CA ALA A 22 -2.74 16.84 20.82
C ALA A 22 -3.52 16.78 19.50
N THR A 23 -2.92 17.23 18.39
CA THR A 23 -3.53 17.12 17.05
C THR A 23 -3.95 15.69 16.73
N TRP A 24 -3.09 14.71 17.03
CA TRP A 24 -3.36 13.31 16.69
C TRP A 24 -4.40 12.68 17.62
N ILE A 25 -4.42 13.07 18.89
CA ILE A 25 -5.47 12.65 19.82
C ILE A 25 -6.83 13.21 19.38
N ASP A 26 -6.89 14.49 19.00
CA ASP A 26 -8.14 15.15 18.61
C ASP A 26 -8.72 14.59 17.29
N LEU A 27 -7.87 14.06 16.41
CA LEU A 27 -8.26 13.43 15.15
C LEU A 27 -8.51 11.93 15.27
N ALA A 28 -8.21 11.32 16.42
CA ALA A 28 -8.44 9.91 16.65
C ALA A 28 -9.95 9.60 16.65
N CYS A 29 -10.34 8.48 16.05
CA CYS A 29 -11.60 7.84 16.44
C CYS A 29 -11.42 7.33 17.89
N ASP A 30 -12.47 7.35 18.71
CA ASP A 30 -12.43 7.11 20.18
C ASP A 30 -11.71 5.82 20.62
N THR A 31 -11.45 4.89 19.70
CA THR A 31 -10.79 3.60 19.93
C THR A 31 -9.32 3.55 19.48
N LEU A 32 -8.76 4.62 18.92
CA LEU A 32 -7.37 4.66 18.44
C LEU A 32 -6.45 5.38 19.41
N ASP A 33 -5.30 4.75 19.67
CA ASP A 33 -4.27 5.29 20.55
C ASP A 33 -3.11 5.90 19.75
N VAL A 34 -2.43 6.84 20.39
CA VAL A 34 -1.11 7.36 20.00
C VAL A 34 -0.19 7.14 21.20
N SER A 35 0.67 6.13 21.16
CA SER A 35 1.52 5.74 22.29
C SER A 35 3.00 6.01 22.00
N ASP A 36 3.73 6.48 23.01
CA ASP A 36 5.20 6.51 23.01
C ASP A 36 5.80 5.24 23.65
N ALA A 37 4.97 4.39 24.27
CA ALA A 37 5.43 3.19 24.95
C ALA A 37 5.75 2.08 23.93
N PRO A 38 6.88 1.37 24.10
CA PRO A 38 7.18 0.21 23.27
C PRO A 38 6.09 -0.85 23.43
N ARG A 39 5.68 -1.43 22.31
CA ARG A 39 4.65 -2.46 22.29
C ARG A 39 5.23 -3.87 22.31
N ALA A 40 4.51 -4.75 22.99
CA ALA A 40 4.71 -6.18 22.85
C ALA A 40 4.08 -6.64 21.53
N VAL A 41 4.78 -7.51 20.80
CA VAL A 41 4.24 -8.16 19.62
C VAL A 41 3.27 -9.24 20.09
N GLU A 42 1.99 -9.11 19.74
CA GLU A 42 1.00 -10.12 20.06
C GLU A 42 1.10 -11.27 19.04
N PRO A 43 1.11 -12.54 19.51
CA PRO A 43 1.14 -13.68 18.61
C PRO A 43 -0.19 -13.78 17.85
N HIS A 44 -0.10 -13.84 16.51
CA HIS A 44 -1.26 -13.99 15.63
C HIS A 44 -1.33 -15.41 15.04
N ALA A 45 -2.56 -15.88 14.79
CA ALA A 45 -2.78 -17.20 14.21
C ALA A 45 -2.26 -17.25 12.77
N VAL A 46 -1.46 -18.27 12.48
CA VAL A 46 -0.85 -18.47 11.16
C VAL A 46 -1.91 -19.00 10.18
N VAL A 47 -2.07 -18.30 9.06
CA VAL A 47 -2.96 -18.69 7.94
C VAL A 47 -2.34 -19.86 7.17
N ASP A 48 -3.13 -20.59 6.36
CA ASP A 48 -2.56 -21.48 5.34
C ASP A 48 -1.87 -20.70 4.21
N VAL A 49 -0.62 -20.37 4.49
CA VAL A 49 0.38 -19.58 3.75
C VAL A 49 1.02 -20.31 2.57
N LYS A 50 0.95 -21.64 2.51
CA LYS A 50 1.58 -22.41 1.41
C LYS A 50 0.95 -22.09 0.07
N GLN A 51 -0.37 -21.88 0.05
CA GLN A 51 -1.07 -21.46 -1.16
C GLN A 51 -0.57 -20.08 -1.63
N ARG A 52 -0.33 -19.14 -0.71
CA ARG A 52 0.08 -17.77 -1.04
C ARG A 52 1.49 -17.69 -1.61
N ARG A 53 2.42 -18.45 -1.04
CA ARG A 53 3.75 -18.61 -1.63
C ARG A 53 3.67 -19.16 -3.07
N GLY A 54 2.82 -20.16 -3.29
CA GLY A 54 2.57 -20.71 -4.63
C GLY A 54 1.99 -19.70 -5.60
N ASP A 55 0.99 -18.92 -5.16
CA ASP A 55 0.36 -17.86 -5.95
C ASP A 55 1.37 -16.76 -6.31
N LEU A 56 2.21 -16.31 -5.37
CA LEU A 56 3.27 -15.34 -5.63
C LEU A 56 4.31 -15.84 -6.62
N LEU A 57 4.73 -17.11 -6.51
CA LEU A 57 5.70 -17.69 -7.45
C LEU A 57 5.13 -17.83 -8.87
N ARG A 58 3.84 -18.17 -8.97
CA ARG A 58 3.12 -18.42 -10.23
C ARG A 58 2.70 -17.12 -10.92
N ASP A 59 2.02 -16.23 -10.18
CA ASP A 59 1.32 -15.07 -10.72
C ASP A 59 2.01 -13.75 -10.38
N GLY A 60 2.94 -13.73 -9.44
CA GLY A 60 3.59 -12.50 -8.96
C GLY A 60 2.74 -11.64 -8.02
N CYS A 61 1.51 -12.06 -7.74
CA CYS A 61 0.60 -11.44 -6.80
C CYS A 61 -0.24 -12.51 -6.09
N ALA A 62 -0.73 -12.20 -4.88
CA ALA A 62 -1.65 -13.05 -4.15
C ALA A 62 -2.72 -12.20 -3.46
N LEU A 63 -3.95 -12.70 -3.41
CA LEU A 63 -5.05 -12.07 -2.69
C LEU A 63 -5.23 -12.77 -1.34
N MET A 64 -5.37 -11.98 -0.27
CA MET A 64 -5.78 -12.46 1.05
C MET A 64 -7.09 -11.80 1.44
N SER A 65 -8.00 -12.58 2.00
CA SER A 65 -9.21 -12.05 2.62
C SER A 65 -8.88 -11.34 3.94
N ARG A 66 -9.76 -10.43 4.34
CA ARG A 66 -9.67 -9.72 5.63
C ARG A 66 -9.61 -10.69 6.80
N LYS A 67 -10.38 -11.79 6.75
CA LYS A 67 -10.39 -12.85 7.77
C LYS A 67 -9.08 -13.60 7.84
N GLU A 68 -8.50 -13.96 6.69
CA GLU A 68 -7.15 -14.56 6.66
C GLU A 68 -6.15 -13.60 7.31
N LEU A 69 -6.23 -12.31 7.03
CA LEU A 69 -5.26 -11.35 7.54
C LEU A 69 -5.43 -10.99 9.04
N LEU A 70 -6.65 -10.70 9.47
CA LEU A 70 -6.93 -10.06 10.76
C LEU A 70 -7.56 -11.00 11.79
N GLY A 71 -7.93 -12.22 11.39
CA GLY A 71 -8.67 -13.15 12.24
C GLY A 71 -10.17 -12.81 12.33
N ASP A 72 -10.76 -13.02 13.52
CA ASP A 72 -12.19 -12.80 13.79
C ASP A 72 -12.54 -11.30 14.01
N ASP A 73 -13.82 -11.01 14.30
CA ASP A 73 -14.54 -9.72 14.23
C ASP A 73 -13.84 -8.46 14.79
N ASP A 74 -12.89 -8.57 15.71
CA ASP A 74 -12.14 -7.41 16.25
C ASP A 74 -11.28 -6.70 15.19
N GLY A 75 -10.85 -7.43 14.16
CA GLY A 75 -10.20 -6.84 12.98
C GLY A 75 -11.13 -5.95 12.16
N ASP A 76 -12.45 -6.15 12.28
CA ASP A 76 -13.43 -5.35 11.55
C ASP A 76 -13.56 -3.95 12.15
N LEU A 77 -13.67 -3.87 13.47
CA LEU A 77 -13.74 -2.62 14.22
C LEU A 77 -12.45 -1.79 14.09
N GLU A 78 -11.29 -2.43 14.04
CA GLU A 78 -10.01 -1.73 13.94
C GLU A 78 -9.83 -1.03 12.58
N LEU A 79 -10.10 -1.69 11.44
CA LEU A 79 -9.98 -0.98 10.16
C LEU A 79 -11.08 0.07 9.97
N ASP A 80 -12.26 -0.15 10.56
CA ASP A 80 -13.33 0.85 10.52
C ASP A 80 -12.90 2.12 11.27
N ALA A 81 -12.26 1.96 12.44
CA ALA A 81 -11.68 3.08 13.18
C ALA A 81 -10.55 3.78 12.38
N LEU A 82 -9.66 3.01 11.74
CA LEU A 82 -8.62 3.56 10.85
C LEU A 82 -9.23 4.35 9.69
N LEU A 83 -10.30 3.84 9.07
CA LEU A 83 -11.02 4.51 8.00
C LEU A 83 -11.63 5.83 8.47
N GLN A 84 -12.29 5.84 9.63
CA GLN A 84 -12.86 7.08 10.19
C GLN A 84 -11.78 8.11 10.52
N THR A 85 -10.65 7.67 11.08
CA THR A 85 -9.51 8.54 11.35
C THR A 85 -8.89 9.08 10.07
N MET A 86 -8.78 8.29 8.99
CA MET A 86 -8.34 8.81 7.69
C MET A 86 -9.28 9.88 7.13
N TYR A 87 -10.60 9.74 7.30
CA TYR A 87 -11.55 10.79 6.96
C TYR A 87 -11.33 12.05 7.80
N ALA A 88 -11.15 11.91 9.11
CA ALA A 88 -10.89 13.04 10.01
C ALA A 88 -9.60 13.78 9.63
N ILE A 89 -8.49 13.06 9.35
CA ILE A 89 -7.21 13.62 8.89
C ILE A 89 -7.40 14.43 7.60
N ARG A 90 -8.09 13.83 6.61
CA ARG A 90 -8.40 14.49 5.33
C ARG A 90 -9.22 15.76 5.54
N ASP A 91 -10.28 15.70 6.34
CA ASP A 91 -11.19 16.82 6.60
C ASP A 91 -10.48 17.95 7.37
N ALA A 92 -9.44 17.59 8.13
CA ALA A 92 -8.49 18.50 8.74
C ALA A 92 -7.51 19.16 7.74
N GLY A 93 -7.54 18.80 6.45
CA GLY A 93 -6.63 19.29 5.42
C GLY A 93 -5.22 18.69 5.50
N LEU A 94 -5.05 17.54 6.15
CA LEU A 94 -3.78 16.83 6.29
C LEU A 94 -3.72 15.63 5.33
N ASP A 95 -2.50 15.19 5.01
CA ASP A 95 -2.27 14.02 4.15
C ASP A 95 -2.75 12.73 4.85
N PRO A 96 -3.54 11.86 4.19
CA PRO A 96 -4.03 10.62 4.80
C PRO A 96 -2.91 9.69 5.31
N THR A 97 -1.69 9.81 4.79
CA THR A 97 -0.50 9.07 5.27
C THR A 97 -0.24 9.30 6.76
N TRP A 98 -0.74 10.38 7.36
CA TRP A 98 -0.63 10.58 8.81
C TRP A 98 -1.42 9.56 9.65
N VAL A 99 -2.20 8.66 9.05
CA VAL A 99 -2.80 7.51 9.76
C VAL A 99 -1.74 6.59 10.39
N TYR A 100 -0.49 6.63 9.92
CA TYR A 100 0.64 5.91 10.55
C TYR A 100 1.08 6.51 11.89
N MET A 101 0.52 7.64 12.34
CA MET A 101 0.70 8.15 13.71
C MET A 101 -0.05 7.30 14.76
N TYR A 102 -1.00 6.48 14.32
CA TYR A 102 -1.84 5.68 15.20
C TYR A 102 -1.31 4.26 15.32
N ASP A 103 -1.25 3.82 16.56
CA ASP A 103 -0.83 2.50 17.00
C ASP A 103 -1.57 1.34 16.30
N ALA A 104 -2.84 1.56 15.93
CA ALA A 104 -3.65 0.57 15.23
C ALA A 104 -3.10 0.22 13.84
N THR A 105 -2.55 1.19 13.13
CA THR A 105 -1.96 0.97 11.81
C THR A 105 -0.79 0.00 11.91
N TRP A 106 0.03 0.13 12.94
CA TRP A 106 1.17 -0.75 13.18
C TRP A 106 0.74 -2.17 13.61
N ARG A 107 -0.35 -2.33 14.36
CA ARG A 107 -0.92 -3.66 14.66
C ARG A 107 -1.34 -4.41 13.40
N VAL A 108 -1.97 -3.71 12.46
CA VAL A 108 -2.31 -4.28 11.15
C VAL A 108 -1.04 -4.71 10.40
N VAL A 109 0.00 -3.88 10.38
CA VAL A 109 1.29 -4.22 9.76
C VAL A 109 1.96 -5.42 10.44
N GLU A 110 1.94 -5.50 11.77
CA GLU A 110 2.49 -6.64 12.52
C GLU A 110 1.74 -7.95 12.20
N ARG A 111 0.40 -7.91 12.10
CA ARG A 111 -0.42 -9.05 11.67
C ARG A 111 -0.05 -9.54 10.28
N PHE A 112 0.19 -8.62 9.34
CA PHE A 112 0.69 -8.96 8.01
C PHE A 112 2.06 -9.64 8.07
N ARG A 113 3.00 -9.07 8.84
CA ARG A 113 4.36 -9.60 8.97
C ARG A 113 4.34 -11.03 9.50
N ALA A 114 3.63 -11.27 10.60
CA ALA A 114 3.49 -12.60 11.19
C ALA A 114 2.89 -13.62 10.20
N SER A 115 1.96 -13.18 9.36
CA SER A 115 1.29 -14.06 8.39
C SER A 115 2.12 -14.35 7.14
N LEU A 116 3.01 -13.44 6.71
CA LEU A 116 3.68 -13.52 5.41
C LEU A 116 5.19 -13.70 5.49
N GLU A 117 5.87 -13.00 6.39
CA GLU A 117 7.35 -12.93 6.46
C GLU A 117 7.96 -14.30 6.74
N ASP A 118 7.51 -14.95 7.81
CA ASP A 118 8.07 -16.23 8.27
C ASP A 118 7.78 -17.36 7.29
N GLU A 119 6.55 -17.41 6.78
CA GLU A 119 6.07 -18.59 6.08
C GLU A 119 6.09 -18.47 4.54
N CYS A 120 5.81 -17.28 3.98
CA CYS A 120 5.87 -17.08 2.53
C CYS A 120 7.28 -16.75 2.06
N PHE A 121 8.05 -16.00 2.87
CA PHE A 121 9.38 -15.50 2.50
C PHE A 121 10.52 -16.11 3.33
N GLY A 122 10.22 -17.05 4.22
CA GLY A 122 11.23 -17.80 4.98
C GLY A 122 11.96 -16.97 6.04
N GLY A 123 11.29 -15.95 6.60
CA GLY A 123 11.80 -15.13 7.70
C GLY A 123 12.91 -14.14 7.31
N ALA A 124 13.15 -13.95 6.00
CA ALA A 124 14.23 -13.10 5.49
C ALA A 124 13.79 -11.71 5.03
N MET A 125 12.48 -11.44 5.00
CA MET A 125 11.97 -10.11 4.67
C MET A 125 12.00 -9.20 5.91
N THR A 126 11.96 -7.89 5.69
CA THR A 126 11.83 -6.90 6.75
C THR A 126 11.05 -5.73 6.20
N LEU A 127 10.21 -5.13 7.05
CA LEU A 127 9.52 -3.89 6.72
C LEU A 127 10.55 -2.77 6.52
N ASN A 128 10.54 -2.15 5.34
CA ASN A 128 11.44 -1.05 4.99
C ASN A 128 10.87 0.34 5.34
N PHE A 129 9.66 0.38 5.92
CA PHE A 129 8.93 1.60 6.27
C PHE A 129 8.58 2.51 5.08
N ASP A 130 8.61 1.98 3.86
CA ASP A 130 8.06 2.65 2.67
C ASP A 130 6.55 2.47 2.68
N VAL A 131 5.89 3.31 3.48
CA VAL A 131 4.45 3.24 3.73
C VAL A 131 3.77 4.53 3.30
N LEU A 132 2.62 4.39 2.65
CA LEU A 132 1.79 5.50 2.22
C LEU A 132 0.31 5.14 2.43
N ALA A 133 -0.51 6.12 2.75
CA ALA A 133 -1.96 5.94 2.73
C ALA A 133 -2.56 6.90 1.70
N TRP A 134 -3.35 6.36 0.78
CA TRP A 134 -3.87 7.11 -0.35
C TRP A 134 -5.38 7.26 -0.23
N PHE A 135 -5.88 8.48 -0.47
CA PHE A 135 -7.31 8.77 -0.56
C PHE A 135 -7.65 9.17 -2.00
N VAL A 136 -8.39 8.31 -2.70
CA VAL A 136 -8.87 8.63 -4.05
C VAL A 136 -10.17 9.40 -3.95
N ASP A 137 -10.13 10.70 -4.26
CA ASP A 137 -11.30 11.56 -4.36
C ASP A 137 -11.69 11.76 -5.84
N PRO A 138 -12.82 11.21 -6.30
CA PRO A 138 -13.27 11.40 -7.68
C PRO A 138 -13.67 12.87 -7.99
N ALA A 139 -13.84 13.72 -6.97
CA ALA A 139 -14.18 15.13 -7.17
C ALA A 139 -12.94 16.04 -7.35
N ASN A 140 -11.72 15.57 -7.03
CA ASN A 140 -10.50 16.38 -7.01
C ASN A 140 -9.36 15.75 -7.83
N ASP A 141 -9.52 15.72 -9.15
CA ASP A 141 -8.70 14.96 -10.11
C ASP A 141 -7.18 15.30 -10.11
N ASP A 142 -6.77 16.52 -9.76
CA ASP A 142 -5.36 16.92 -9.95
C ASP A 142 -4.36 16.35 -8.92
N LYS A 143 -4.83 15.74 -7.81
CA LYS A 143 -3.97 15.27 -6.70
C LYS A 143 -4.35 13.91 -6.12
N THR A 144 -5.49 13.34 -6.51
CA THR A 144 -5.99 12.08 -5.94
C THR A 144 -6.23 11.00 -6.99
N THR A 145 -5.60 11.13 -8.17
CA THR A 145 -5.66 10.13 -9.23
C THR A 145 -4.94 8.83 -8.85
N ALA A 146 -5.35 7.75 -9.50
CA ALA A 146 -4.64 6.48 -9.45
C ALA A 146 -3.26 6.58 -10.14
N PHE A 147 -2.41 5.59 -9.90
CA PHE A 147 -1.12 5.48 -10.57
C PHE A 147 -1.29 4.88 -11.97
N THR A 148 -0.50 5.37 -12.93
CA THR A 148 -0.34 4.69 -14.21
C THR A 148 0.30 3.32 -14.01
N PRO A 149 0.08 2.34 -14.90
CA PRO A 149 0.73 1.03 -14.82
C PRO A 149 2.26 1.16 -14.67
N HIS A 150 2.82 0.50 -13.65
CA HIS A 150 4.24 0.59 -13.30
C HIS A 150 4.69 -0.64 -12.50
N ARG A 151 5.99 -0.73 -12.21
CA ARG A 151 6.58 -1.62 -11.22
C ARG A 151 7.10 -0.82 -10.04
N ASP A 152 6.82 -1.30 -8.84
CA ASP A 152 7.42 -0.71 -7.64
C ASP A 152 8.93 -0.96 -7.65
N ARG A 153 9.70 0.13 -7.48
CA ARG A 153 11.13 0.08 -7.16
C ARG A 153 11.99 -0.77 -8.11
N GLN A 154 11.72 -0.76 -9.41
CA GLN A 154 12.56 -1.46 -10.40
C GLN A 154 14.01 -0.95 -10.36
N PRO A 155 15.02 -1.79 -10.07
CA PRO A 155 16.42 -1.42 -10.20
C PRO A 155 16.95 -1.67 -11.62
N ASP A 156 18.08 -1.07 -11.97
CA ASP A 156 18.79 -1.29 -13.25
C ASP A 156 19.03 -2.78 -13.55
N ASN A 157 19.26 -3.59 -12.52
CA ASN A 157 19.35 -5.04 -12.61
C ASN A 157 18.06 -5.70 -12.10
N ALA A 158 16.98 -5.58 -12.86
CA ALA A 158 15.69 -6.18 -12.51
C ALA A 158 15.76 -7.70 -12.21
N PRO A 159 16.52 -8.54 -12.95
CA PRO A 159 16.68 -9.95 -12.59
C PRO A 159 17.29 -10.16 -11.20
N GLY A 160 18.11 -9.20 -10.72
CA GLY A 160 18.70 -9.19 -9.39
C GLY A 160 17.69 -9.05 -8.25
N SER A 161 16.46 -8.62 -8.53
CA SER A 161 15.35 -8.48 -7.56
C SER A 161 14.71 -9.81 -7.15
N PHE A 162 15.16 -10.93 -7.73
CA PHE A 162 14.60 -12.26 -7.46
C PHE A 162 15.61 -13.20 -6.78
N HIS A 163 15.09 -14.13 -6.00
CA HIS A 163 15.80 -15.29 -5.49
C HIS A 163 15.93 -16.37 -6.58
N ALA A 164 16.76 -17.39 -6.32
CA ALA A 164 17.02 -18.46 -7.28
C ALA A 164 15.77 -19.31 -7.62
N ASP A 165 14.80 -19.35 -6.71
CA ASP A 165 13.50 -20.01 -6.91
C ASP A 165 12.48 -19.12 -7.66
N GLY A 166 12.86 -17.88 -8.00
CA GLY A 166 12.01 -16.91 -8.66
C GLY A 166 11.11 -16.10 -7.72
N MET A 167 11.26 -16.23 -6.40
CA MET A 167 10.57 -15.38 -5.43
C MET A 167 11.15 -13.96 -5.46
N ALA A 168 10.29 -12.93 -5.41
CA ALA A 168 10.73 -11.55 -5.32
C ALA A 168 11.37 -11.27 -3.95
N LYS A 169 12.42 -10.45 -3.92
CA LYS A 169 13.09 -9.98 -2.69
C LYS A 169 12.34 -8.82 -2.02
N TYR A 170 11.36 -8.26 -2.73
CA TYR A 170 10.56 -7.12 -2.31
C TYR A 170 9.10 -7.40 -2.65
N CYS A 171 8.20 -7.06 -1.74
CA CYS A 171 6.76 -7.26 -1.90
C CYS A 171 6.03 -6.05 -1.32
N THR A 172 5.07 -5.52 -2.08
CA THR A 172 4.16 -4.47 -1.62
C THR A 172 2.90 -5.11 -1.06
N ILE A 173 2.50 -4.68 0.13
CA ILE A 173 1.22 -5.03 0.72
C ILE A 173 0.25 -3.89 0.41
N TRP A 174 -0.86 -4.22 -0.24
CA TRP A 174 -1.93 -3.27 -0.50
C TRP A 174 -3.19 -3.68 0.27
N LEU A 175 -3.64 -2.81 1.17
CA LEU A 175 -4.82 -3.03 2.01
C LEU A 175 -5.88 -1.96 1.70
N PRO A 176 -7.03 -2.33 1.12
CA PRO A 176 -8.14 -1.40 0.98
C PRO A 176 -8.88 -1.26 2.32
N LEU A 177 -9.06 -0.03 2.79
CA LEU A 177 -9.92 0.26 3.95
C LEU A 177 -11.41 0.43 3.58
N THR A 178 -11.73 0.48 2.28
CA THR A 178 -13.10 0.48 1.77
C THR A 178 -13.28 -0.67 0.79
N ASN A 179 -14.52 -0.98 0.39
CA ASN A 179 -14.73 -1.96 -0.67
C ASN A 179 -14.18 -1.44 -2.01
N ALA A 180 -12.99 -1.90 -2.38
CA ALA A 180 -12.34 -1.52 -3.61
C ALA A 180 -12.85 -2.33 -4.80
N THR A 181 -13.27 -1.62 -5.83
CA THR A 181 -13.88 -2.14 -7.05
C THR A 181 -13.26 -1.46 -8.26
N PRO A 182 -13.48 -1.98 -9.47
CA PRO A 182 -13.04 -1.30 -10.70
C PRO A 182 -13.58 0.13 -10.87
N ARG A 183 -14.63 0.51 -10.11
CA ARG A 183 -15.25 1.85 -10.19
C ARG A 183 -14.68 2.86 -9.18
N ASN A 184 -13.92 2.40 -8.18
CA ASN A 184 -13.35 3.24 -7.13
C ASN A 184 -11.91 2.82 -6.80
N SER A 185 -11.15 2.49 -7.86
CA SER A 185 -9.70 2.31 -7.82
C SER A 185 -9.17 1.06 -7.09
N CYS A 186 -9.76 -0.11 -7.35
CA CYS A 186 -9.07 -1.37 -7.05
C CYS A 186 -7.76 -1.50 -7.84
N LEU A 187 -6.83 -2.30 -7.32
CA LEU A 187 -5.62 -2.65 -8.08
C LEU A 187 -5.94 -3.56 -9.26
N PHE A 188 -5.20 -3.33 -10.34
CA PHE A 188 -5.08 -4.25 -11.46
C PHE A 188 -3.64 -4.76 -11.51
N CYS A 189 -3.45 -6.07 -11.46
CA CYS A 189 -2.14 -6.71 -11.57
C CYS A 189 -2.08 -7.53 -12.86
N VAL A 190 -0.98 -7.43 -13.60
CA VAL A 190 -0.71 -8.32 -14.73
C VAL A 190 -0.01 -9.58 -14.19
N PRO A 191 -0.57 -10.79 -14.37
CA PRO A 191 0.06 -12.00 -13.89
C PRO A 191 1.43 -12.23 -14.54
N LYS A 192 2.41 -12.62 -13.72
CA LYS A 192 3.79 -12.94 -14.13
C LYS A 192 3.89 -13.80 -15.40
N GLY A 193 3.04 -14.82 -15.54
CA GLY A 193 3.10 -15.75 -16.67
C GLY A 193 2.81 -15.12 -18.04
N ILE A 194 2.21 -13.93 -18.09
CA ILE A 194 1.90 -13.19 -19.32
C ILE A 194 2.58 -11.82 -19.38
N ASP A 195 3.44 -11.51 -18.41
CA ASP A 195 4.18 -10.25 -18.32
C ASP A 195 5.66 -10.50 -18.64
N PRO A 196 6.11 -10.22 -19.89
CA PRO A 196 7.51 -10.41 -20.26
C PRO A 196 8.49 -9.56 -19.43
N GLY A 197 8.03 -8.41 -18.91
CA GLY A 197 8.85 -7.50 -18.11
C GLY A 197 8.96 -7.92 -16.65
N TYR A 198 8.16 -8.90 -16.18
CA TYR A 198 8.12 -9.26 -14.75
C TYR A 198 9.50 -9.51 -14.14
N THR A 199 10.31 -10.32 -14.83
CA THR A 199 11.69 -10.62 -14.40
C THR A 199 12.72 -9.77 -15.14
N ALA A 200 12.44 -9.41 -16.38
CA ALA A 200 13.39 -8.70 -17.25
C ALA A 200 13.52 -7.21 -16.91
N GLY A 201 12.49 -6.64 -16.28
CA GLY A 201 12.31 -5.20 -16.13
C GLY A 201 11.71 -4.57 -17.39
N ASP A 202 11.17 -3.37 -17.21
CA ASP A 202 10.70 -2.50 -18.28
C ASP A 202 11.83 -1.54 -18.72
N SER A 203 11.72 -0.97 -19.92
CA SER A 203 12.69 0.01 -20.41
C SER A 203 12.52 1.37 -19.72
N ASP A 204 13.64 2.05 -19.44
CA ASP A 204 13.64 3.44 -18.98
C ASP A 204 13.38 4.45 -20.12
N ASP A 205 13.25 3.99 -21.36
CA ASP A 205 12.93 4.84 -22.50
C ASP A 205 11.48 5.34 -22.39
N LEU A 206 11.32 6.64 -22.16
CA LEU A 206 10.02 7.29 -22.05
C LEU A 206 9.20 7.24 -23.35
N ASP A 207 9.87 7.06 -24.49
CA ASP A 207 9.23 6.89 -25.80
C ASP A 207 9.06 5.40 -26.17
N GLY A 208 9.53 4.50 -25.32
CA GLY A 208 9.40 3.05 -25.47
C GLY A 208 7.99 2.53 -25.15
N PRO A 209 7.71 1.25 -25.46
CA PRO A 209 6.44 0.64 -25.12
C PRO A 209 6.28 0.53 -23.61
N SER A 210 5.15 1.02 -23.09
CA SER A 210 4.75 0.88 -21.69
C SER A 210 4.58 -0.59 -21.28
N PRO A 211 4.62 -0.89 -19.96
CA PRO A 211 4.48 -2.27 -19.49
C PRO A 211 3.19 -2.96 -20.00
N LEU A 212 2.08 -2.22 -20.10
CA LEU A 212 0.83 -2.75 -20.67
C LEU A 212 0.89 -3.01 -22.17
N GLU A 213 1.63 -2.20 -22.94
CA GLU A 213 1.81 -2.42 -24.38
C GLU A 213 2.64 -3.67 -24.66
N ILE A 214 3.54 -4.03 -23.74
CA ILE A 214 4.34 -5.26 -23.82
C ILE A 214 3.51 -6.48 -23.43
N ALA A 215 2.73 -6.38 -22.34
CA ALA A 215 2.00 -7.52 -21.80
C ALA A 215 0.69 -7.85 -22.55
N LEU A 216 0.07 -6.87 -23.22
CA LEU A 216 -1.27 -7.02 -23.80
C LEU A 216 -1.24 -6.95 -25.33
N LYS A 217 -2.12 -7.73 -25.97
CA LYS A 217 -2.08 -7.99 -27.42
C LYS A 217 -2.25 -6.77 -28.31
N ASP A 218 -3.15 -5.85 -27.94
CA ASP A 218 -3.47 -4.68 -28.75
C ASP A 218 -3.94 -3.50 -27.89
N LYS A 219 -4.03 -2.31 -28.52
CA LYS A 219 -4.46 -1.08 -27.87
C LYS A 219 -5.87 -1.16 -27.26
N ALA A 220 -6.77 -1.93 -27.87
CA ALA A 220 -8.12 -2.05 -27.35
C ALA A 220 -8.14 -2.72 -25.96
N ALA A 221 -7.15 -3.56 -25.66
CA ALA A 221 -7.01 -4.24 -24.37
C ALA A 221 -6.62 -3.32 -23.19
N TYR A 222 -6.02 -2.14 -23.44
CA TYR A 222 -5.51 -1.28 -22.36
C TYR A 222 -5.91 0.20 -22.47
N GLN A 223 -6.50 0.64 -23.58
CA GLN A 223 -6.82 2.06 -23.79
C GLN A 223 -7.79 2.67 -22.78
N SER A 224 -8.56 1.85 -22.06
CA SER A 224 -9.48 2.31 -21.00
C SER A 224 -8.86 2.30 -19.60
N LEU A 225 -7.57 1.94 -19.49
CA LEU A 225 -6.82 1.89 -18.22
C LEU A 225 -5.92 3.13 -18.04
N ARG A 226 -6.00 4.11 -18.95
CA ARG A 226 -5.25 5.38 -18.90
C ARG A 226 -6.19 6.55 -18.69
#